data_AF-A0A7C2PP44-F1
#
_entry.id   AF-A0A7C2PP44-F1
#
_cell.length_a   1.000
_cell.length_b   1.000
_cell.length_c   1.000
_cell.angle_alpha   90.00
_cell.angle_beta   90.00
_cell.angle_gamma   90.00
#
_symmetry.space_group_name_H-M   'P 1'
#
loop_
_entity.id
_entity.type
_entity.pdbx_description
1 polymer ?
#
loop_
_entity_poly.entity_id
_entity_poly.type
_entity_poly.pdbx_seq_one_letter_code
_entity_poly.pdbx_strand_id
1 'polypeptide(L)'
;MLRANGGINDQGGGKSKLIPLGGHWMGSYDPIYENIDQYFEKQKFEISFYEYLKIIESDPRVHLRDGRQFVRDALKRGGYEVKGFGNRSYFRSPAFDDPEFRVVEHHRELDSLIREIDRIADGDIKDNKILAFFGPNQIGKSTTFNAIAKAIALYSEKIENGFFGVPLFILNRSMKSMGFGNENKSLQDNEKHSIKVTCPAKCHPLWVYPSDARRKLIKNWLKDCPDFKISQYVLEGQLCRSCEENLRLKFEEKKETHPHGDG
;
A
#
# COMPACT_ATOMS: atom_id res chain seq x y z
N MET A 1 14.16 8.41 7.72
CA MET A 1 13.46 7.21 8.18
C MET A 1 12.21 7.06 7.32
N LEU A 2 11.91 5.86 6.83
CA LEU A 2 10.75 5.51 6.00
C LEU A 2 9.77 4.68 6.83
N ARG A 3 8.49 4.69 6.44
CA ARG A 3 7.40 4.00 7.15
C ARG A 3 6.87 2.84 6.33
N ALA A 4 6.74 1.66 6.93
CA ALA A 4 6.10 0.48 6.35
C ALA A 4 4.65 0.32 6.85
N ASN A 5 3.80 -0.35 6.07
CA ASN A 5 2.49 -0.85 6.51
C ASN A 5 2.52 -2.39 6.48
N GLY A 6 2.27 -3.07 7.61
CA GLY A 6 2.08 -4.53 7.67
C GLY A 6 1.65 -4.98 9.07
N GLY A 7 0.71 -5.91 9.17
CA GLY A 7 0.10 -6.45 10.39
C GLY A 7 0.86 -7.61 11.07
N ILE A 8 0.49 -7.88 12.33
CA ILE A 8 0.91 -9.05 13.13
C ILE A 8 -0.32 -9.94 13.37
N ASN A 9 -0.14 -11.26 13.27
CA ASN A 9 -1.14 -12.28 13.56
C ASN A 9 -1.37 -12.43 15.07
N ASP A 10 -2.63 -12.30 15.52
CA ASP A 10 -3.08 -12.80 16.82
C ASP A 10 -4.06 -13.96 16.59
N GLN A 11 -3.73 -15.14 17.14
CA GLN A 11 -4.62 -16.30 17.15
C GLN A 11 -5.57 -16.18 18.33
N GLY A 12 -6.89 -16.16 18.09
CA GLY A 12 -7.91 -16.15 19.15
C GLY A 12 -9.28 -16.49 18.61
N GLY A 13 -9.85 -17.61 19.06
CA GLY A 13 -11.02 -18.25 18.47
C GLY A 13 -12.39 -17.80 18.98
N GLY A 14 -13.40 -18.01 18.12
CA GLY A 14 -14.71 -18.59 18.46
C GLY A 14 -15.80 -17.64 18.97
N LYS A 15 -16.87 -17.47 18.18
CA LYS A 15 -18.16 -18.17 18.31
C LYS A 15 -19.24 -17.52 17.45
N SER A 16 -19.96 -18.37 16.72
CA SER A 16 -21.16 -18.08 15.92
C SER A 16 -22.38 -17.67 16.77
N LYS A 17 -23.21 -16.75 16.26
CA LYS A 17 -24.66 -16.72 16.53
C LYS A 17 -25.44 -16.04 15.40
N LEU A 18 -26.52 -16.68 14.99
CA LEU A 18 -27.44 -16.31 13.90
C LEU A 18 -28.47 -15.23 14.30
N ILE A 19 -28.62 -14.24 13.42
CA ILE A 19 -29.76 -13.41 12.92
C ILE A 19 -31.09 -13.33 13.73
N PRO A 20 -31.73 -12.14 13.75
CA PRO A 20 -33.00 -12.02 13.01
C PRO A 20 -33.10 -10.79 12.10
N LEU A 21 -33.86 -10.98 11.02
CA LEU A 21 -34.19 -10.04 9.94
C LEU A 21 -35.12 -8.92 10.44
N GLY A 22 -34.78 -7.67 10.11
CA GLY A 22 -35.65 -6.50 10.31
C GLY A 22 -35.13 -5.32 9.49
N GLY A 23 -35.93 -4.86 8.52
CA GLY A 23 -35.50 -3.89 7.52
C GLY A 23 -35.23 -2.49 8.09
N HIS A 24 -34.08 -1.93 7.72
CA HIS A 24 -33.86 -0.51 7.45
C HIS A 24 -32.58 -0.39 6.61
N TRP A 25 -32.72 0.12 5.37
CA TRP A 25 -31.58 0.54 4.56
C TRP A 25 -31.05 1.86 5.11
N MET A 26 -30.23 1.79 6.16
CA MET A 26 -29.28 2.84 6.55
C MET A 26 -27.93 2.16 6.68
N GLY A 27 -26.92 2.69 5.99
CA GLY A 27 -25.59 2.09 5.86
C GLY A 27 -25.05 1.67 7.22
N SER A 28 -25.03 0.36 7.47
CA SER A 28 -24.39 -0.20 8.65
C SER A 28 -22.89 0.03 8.50
N TYR A 29 -22.38 1.02 9.23
CA TYR A 29 -20.97 1.13 9.55
C TYR A 29 -20.49 -0.23 10.08
N ASP A 30 -19.62 -0.87 9.31
CA ASP A 30 -19.08 -2.19 9.62
C ASP A 30 -18.08 -2.05 10.80
N PRO A 31 -18.18 -2.83 11.88
CA PRO A 31 -17.28 -2.76 13.04
C PRO A 31 -15.80 -3.04 12.72
N ILE A 32 -15.49 -3.46 11.49
CA ILE A 32 -14.11 -3.61 10.97
C ILE A 32 -13.35 -2.27 11.00
N TYR A 33 -14.04 -1.14 10.80
CA TYR A 33 -13.38 0.17 10.67
C TYR A 33 -13.02 0.84 12.01
N GLU A 34 -13.68 0.49 13.13
CA GLU A 34 -13.43 1.15 14.43
C GLU A 34 -12.06 0.81 15.04
N ASN A 35 -11.40 -0.26 14.59
CA ASN A 35 -10.09 -0.69 15.09
C ASN A 35 -8.98 -0.68 14.04
N ILE A 36 -9.30 -0.33 12.79
CA ILE A 36 -8.32 -0.31 11.69
C ILE A 36 -7.23 0.74 11.93
N ASP A 37 -7.59 1.94 12.37
CA ASP A 37 -6.63 3.02 12.58
C ASP A 37 -5.68 2.71 13.76
N GLN A 38 -6.20 2.13 14.85
CA GLN A 38 -5.41 1.68 15.99
C GLN A 38 -4.52 0.48 15.65
N TYR A 39 -5.00 -0.43 14.80
CA TYR A 39 -4.24 -1.56 14.29
C TYR A 39 -3.08 -1.08 13.39
N PHE A 40 -3.35 -0.18 12.44
CA PHE A 40 -2.31 0.43 11.61
C PHE A 40 -1.35 1.31 12.42
N GLU A 41 -1.78 1.92 13.52
CA GLU A 41 -0.91 2.70 14.40
C GLU A 41 0.13 1.87 15.15
N LYS A 42 -0.24 0.66 15.61
CA LYS A 42 0.66 -0.23 16.35
C LYS A 42 1.74 -0.90 15.49
N GLN A 43 1.54 -0.92 14.18
CA GLN A 43 2.32 -1.71 13.21
C GLN A 43 3.44 -0.94 12.50
N LYS A 44 3.65 0.33 12.87
CA LYS A 44 4.54 1.24 12.14
C LYS A 44 5.99 1.01 12.54
N PHE A 45 6.72 0.25 11.73
CA PHE A 45 8.17 0.17 11.82
C PHE A 45 8.82 1.31 11.03
N GLU A 46 9.72 2.03 11.69
CA GLU A 46 10.55 3.05 11.06
C GLU A 46 11.91 2.44 10.72
N ILE A 47 12.25 2.44 9.43
CA ILE A 47 13.56 2.00 8.96
C ILE A 47 14.35 3.17 8.39
N SER A 48 15.67 3.08 8.40
CA SER A 48 16.52 4.00 7.66
C SER A 48 16.32 3.84 6.16
N PHE A 49 16.65 4.89 5.40
CA PHE A 49 16.59 4.81 3.94
C PHE A 49 17.53 3.73 3.40
N TYR A 50 18.69 3.55 4.04
CA TYR A 50 19.67 2.53 3.66
C TYR A 50 19.14 1.10 3.87
N GLU A 51 18.45 0.82 4.98
CA GLU A 51 17.78 -0.46 5.20
C GLU A 51 16.70 -0.73 4.16
N TYR A 52 15.95 0.29 3.76
CA TYR A 52 14.98 0.16 2.67
C TYR A 52 15.63 -0.21 1.33
N LEU A 53 16.80 0.35 1.01
CA LEU A 53 17.54 -0.04 -0.19
C LEU A 53 17.98 -1.50 -0.15
N LYS A 54 18.42 -1.99 1.02
CA LYS A 54 18.76 -3.41 1.22
C LYS A 54 17.54 -4.33 1.06
N ILE A 55 16.37 -3.89 1.54
CA ILE A 55 15.12 -4.61 1.38
C ILE A 55 14.79 -4.74 -0.12
N ILE A 56 14.87 -3.64 -0.89
CA ILE A 56 14.67 -3.70 -2.35
C ILE A 56 15.70 -4.61 -3.01
N GLU A 57 16.97 -4.51 -2.64
CA GLU A 57 18.02 -5.35 -3.23
C GLU A 57 17.77 -6.85 -2.97
N SER A 58 17.20 -7.20 -1.82
CA SER A 58 16.89 -8.59 -1.47
C SER A 58 15.69 -9.17 -2.22
N ASP A 59 14.66 -8.35 -2.49
CA ASP A 59 13.51 -8.74 -3.31
C ASP A 59 13.00 -7.55 -4.15
N PRO A 60 13.64 -7.30 -5.32
CA PRO A 60 13.29 -6.16 -6.15
C PRO A 60 11.85 -6.22 -6.67
N ARG A 61 11.32 -7.44 -6.89
CA ARG A 61 10.01 -7.65 -7.51
C ARG A 61 8.90 -7.21 -6.57
N VAL A 62 9.03 -7.55 -5.29
CA VAL A 62 8.06 -7.20 -4.25
C VAL A 62 8.12 -5.71 -3.90
N HIS A 63 9.31 -5.10 -3.93
CA HIS A 63 9.49 -3.73 -3.42
C HIS A 63 9.54 -2.63 -4.49
N LEU A 64 9.65 -2.98 -5.78
CA LEU A 64 9.55 -2.04 -6.91
C LEU A 64 8.20 -2.09 -7.64
N ARG A 65 7.28 -2.93 -7.17
CA ARG A 65 5.95 -3.07 -7.78
C ARG A 65 5.09 -1.83 -7.56
N ASP A 66 4.17 -1.61 -8.47
CA ASP A 66 3.09 -0.64 -8.28
C ASP A 66 1.82 -1.27 -7.70
N GLY A 67 0.78 -0.45 -7.51
CA GLY A 67 -0.49 -0.91 -6.96
C GLY A 67 -1.19 -1.97 -7.82
N ARG A 68 -1.00 -1.97 -9.14
CA ARG A 68 -1.64 -2.94 -10.05
C ARG A 68 -1.00 -4.31 -9.89
N GLN A 69 0.33 -4.32 -9.89
CA GLN A 69 1.14 -5.49 -9.64
C GLN A 69 0.87 -6.05 -8.24
N PHE A 70 0.71 -5.19 -7.24
CA PHE A 70 0.30 -5.61 -5.89
C PHE A 70 -1.05 -6.33 -5.88
N VAL A 71 -2.07 -5.79 -6.56
CA VAL A 71 -3.39 -6.44 -6.66
C VAL A 71 -3.29 -7.79 -7.37
N ARG A 72 -2.53 -7.86 -8.47
CA ARG A 72 -2.24 -9.12 -9.15
C ARG A 72 -1.61 -10.15 -8.20
N ASP A 73 -0.56 -9.75 -7.48
CA ASP A 73 0.17 -10.63 -6.59
C ASP A 73 -0.72 -11.13 -5.44
N ALA A 74 -1.58 -10.25 -4.90
CA ALA A 74 -2.57 -10.61 -3.88
C ALA A 74 -3.55 -11.67 -4.38
N LEU A 75 -4.10 -11.49 -5.59
CA LEU A 75 -5.08 -12.42 -6.15
C LEU A 75 -4.45 -13.71 -6.66
N LYS A 76 -3.20 -13.69 -7.12
CA LYS A 76 -2.54 -14.89 -7.66
C LYS A 76 -1.79 -15.70 -6.61
N ARG A 77 -1.66 -15.20 -5.38
CA ARG A 77 -0.97 -15.89 -4.30
C ARG A 77 -1.55 -17.29 -4.06
N GLY A 78 -0.73 -18.31 -4.29
CA GLY A 78 -1.11 -19.72 -4.10
C GLY A 78 -2.09 -20.26 -5.15
N GLY A 79 -2.34 -19.53 -6.22
CA GLY A 79 -3.20 -20.00 -7.32
C GLY A 79 -2.51 -21.00 -8.22
N TYR A 80 -3.32 -21.70 -8.99
CA TYR A 80 -2.89 -22.81 -9.84
C TYR A 80 -3.78 -22.94 -11.07
N GLU A 81 -3.21 -23.50 -12.14
CA GLU A 81 -3.95 -23.82 -13.35
C GLU A 81 -4.77 -25.10 -13.15
N VAL A 82 -6.05 -25.04 -13.50
CA VAL A 82 -6.96 -26.18 -13.48
C VAL A 82 -7.28 -26.59 -14.92
N LYS A 83 -7.16 -27.89 -15.21
CA LYS A 83 -7.60 -28.44 -16.50
C LYS A 83 -9.13 -28.44 -16.56
N GLY A 84 -9.68 -27.64 -17.47
CA GLY A 84 -11.09 -27.64 -17.81
C GLY A 84 -11.42 -28.60 -18.94
N PHE A 85 -12.68 -28.55 -19.38
CA PHE A 85 -13.17 -29.37 -20.49
C PHE A 85 -12.65 -28.87 -21.84
N GLY A 86 -12.30 -29.79 -22.75
CA GLY A 86 -11.94 -29.45 -24.14
C GLY A 86 -10.56 -28.78 -24.31
N ASN A 87 -9.53 -29.28 -23.61
CA ASN A 87 -8.14 -28.80 -23.68
C ASN A 87 -7.92 -27.34 -23.23
N ARG A 88 -8.90 -26.74 -22.54
CA ARG A 88 -8.79 -25.40 -21.94
C ARG A 88 -8.35 -25.54 -20.49
N SER A 89 -7.37 -24.74 -20.05
CA SER A 89 -7.10 -24.53 -18.63
C SER A 89 -7.61 -23.17 -18.19
N TYR A 90 -7.87 -23.03 -16.89
CA TYR A 90 -8.20 -21.75 -16.28
C TYR A 90 -7.44 -21.60 -14.96
N PHE A 91 -7.07 -20.37 -14.63
CA PHE A 91 -6.37 -20.05 -13.40
C PHE A 91 -7.38 -19.99 -12.24
N ARG A 92 -7.15 -20.80 -11.22
CA ARG A 92 -7.91 -20.76 -9.97
C ARG A 92 -7.16 -19.96 -8.92
N SER A 93 -7.75 -18.83 -8.52
CA SER A 93 -7.26 -18.00 -7.44
C SER A 93 -7.88 -18.44 -6.10
N PRO A 94 -7.07 -18.70 -5.05
CA PRO A 94 -7.57 -19.00 -3.72
C PRO A 94 -8.34 -17.84 -3.08
N ALA A 95 -8.18 -16.62 -3.57
CA ALA A 95 -8.94 -15.45 -3.12
C ALA A 95 -10.45 -15.69 -3.21
N PHE A 96 -10.90 -16.46 -4.21
CA PHE A 96 -12.31 -16.75 -4.44
C PHE A 96 -12.81 -18.02 -3.74
N ASP A 97 -11.92 -18.76 -3.08
CA ASP A 97 -12.24 -19.96 -2.31
C ASP A 97 -12.44 -19.65 -0.80
N ASP A 98 -12.29 -18.39 -0.40
CA ASP A 98 -12.45 -17.89 0.97
C ASP A 98 -13.78 -18.36 1.59
N PRO A 99 -13.81 -18.89 2.83
CA PRO A 99 -15.03 -19.43 3.43
C PRO A 99 -16.16 -18.41 3.60
N GLU A 100 -15.84 -17.13 3.79
CA GLU A 100 -16.79 -16.05 4.04
C GLU A 100 -17.32 -15.45 2.73
N PHE A 101 -16.43 -15.26 1.75
CA PHE A 101 -16.75 -14.68 0.45
C PHE A 101 -16.50 -15.65 -0.71
N ARG A 102 -16.88 -16.92 -0.54
CA ARG A 102 -16.69 -17.94 -1.57
C ARG A 102 -17.49 -17.60 -2.83
N VAL A 103 -16.83 -17.65 -3.98
CA VAL A 103 -17.47 -17.53 -5.29
C VAL A 103 -17.49 -18.91 -5.97
N VAL A 104 -18.69 -19.40 -6.28
CA VAL A 104 -18.90 -20.74 -6.86
C VAL A 104 -19.33 -20.62 -8.33
N GLU A 105 -19.04 -21.63 -9.16
CA GLU A 105 -19.45 -21.79 -10.58
C GLU A 105 -18.91 -20.76 -11.61
N HIS A 106 -18.40 -19.60 -11.20
CA HIS A 106 -17.94 -18.53 -12.10
C HIS A 106 -16.50 -18.66 -12.60
N HIS A 107 -16.01 -19.90 -12.79
CA HIS A 107 -14.59 -20.14 -13.04
C HIS A 107 -14.04 -19.46 -14.30
N ARG A 108 -14.85 -19.32 -15.36
CA ARG A 108 -14.42 -18.68 -16.61
C ARG A 108 -14.36 -17.16 -16.49
N GLU A 109 -15.34 -16.57 -15.82
CA GLU A 109 -15.41 -15.13 -15.58
C GLU A 109 -14.29 -14.69 -14.64
N LEU A 110 -14.01 -15.49 -13.61
CA LEU A 110 -12.91 -15.25 -12.67
C LEU A 110 -11.53 -15.40 -13.34
N ASP A 111 -11.32 -16.42 -14.19
CA ASP A 111 -10.09 -16.53 -14.98
C ASP A 111 -9.91 -15.35 -15.93
N SER A 112 -10.98 -14.95 -16.63
CA SER A 112 -10.97 -13.76 -17.50
C SER A 112 -10.61 -12.49 -16.72
N LEU A 113 -11.16 -12.31 -15.52
CA LEU A 113 -10.82 -11.21 -14.63
C LEU A 113 -9.34 -11.23 -14.23
N ILE A 114 -8.81 -12.39 -13.82
CA ILE A 114 -7.38 -12.52 -13.46
C ILE A 114 -6.48 -12.21 -14.65
N ARG A 115 -6.82 -12.68 -15.86
CA ARG A 115 -6.07 -12.37 -17.09
C ARG A 115 -6.12 -10.89 -17.48
N GLU A 116 -7.25 -10.21 -17.23
CA GLU A 116 -7.33 -8.76 -17.41
C GLU A 116 -6.44 -8.02 -16.40
N ILE A 117 -6.43 -8.46 -15.14
CA ILE A 117 -5.55 -7.91 -14.10
C ILE A 117 -4.07 -8.13 -14.45
N ASP A 118 -3.71 -9.31 -14.98
CA ASP A 118 -2.36 -9.59 -15.48
C ASP A 118 -1.96 -8.58 -16.55
N ARG A 119 -2.80 -8.39 -17.58
CA ARG A 119 -2.53 -7.43 -18.67
C ARG A 119 -2.41 -5.98 -18.17
N ILE A 120 -3.22 -5.59 -17.19
CA ILE A 120 -3.15 -4.25 -16.56
C ILE A 120 -1.83 -4.09 -15.77
N ALA A 121 -1.44 -5.12 -15.00
CA ALA A 121 -0.21 -5.12 -14.20
C ALA A 121 1.06 -5.18 -15.07
N ASP A 122 0.96 -5.77 -16.26
CA ASP A 122 2.04 -5.85 -17.25
C ASP A 122 2.15 -4.59 -18.13
N GLY A 123 1.21 -3.64 -17.99
CA GLY A 123 1.18 -2.40 -18.76
C GLY A 123 0.72 -2.57 -20.21
N ASP A 124 0.14 -3.72 -20.55
CA ASP A 124 -0.36 -4.02 -21.90
C ASP A 124 -1.64 -3.22 -22.23
N ILE A 125 -2.31 -2.68 -21.19
CA ILE A 125 -3.55 -1.93 -21.29
C ILE A 125 -3.43 -0.66 -20.42
N LYS A 126 -4.08 0.45 -20.84
CA LYS A 126 -4.05 1.76 -20.16
C LYS A 126 -4.26 1.67 -18.63
N ASP A 127 -3.47 2.45 -17.90
CA ASP A 127 -3.26 2.38 -16.45
C ASP A 127 -4.48 2.67 -15.56
N ASN A 128 -5.50 3.37 -16.07
CA ASN A 128 -6.67 3.78 -15.29
C ASN A 128 -7.92 3.00 -15.72
N LYS A 129 -8.16 1.87 -15.08
CA LYS A 129 -9.35 1.04 -15.29
C LYS A 129 -10.25 1.10 -14.06
N ILE A 130 -11.54 1.25 -14.33
CA ILE A 130 -12.58 1.01 -13.33
C ILE A 130 -13.08 -0.41 -13.54
N LEU A 131 -12.92 -1.25 -12.52
CA LEU A 131 -13.54 -2.56 -12.50
C LEU A 131 -15.00 -2.40 -12.06
N ALA A 132 -15.94 -2.71 -12.96
CA ALA A 132 -17.36 -2.61 -12.71
C ALA A 132 -18.03 -3.97 -12.89
N PHE A 133 -18.77 -4.40 -11.87
CA PHE A 133 -19.47 -5.68 -11.87
C PHE A 133 -20.93 -5.49 -12.30
N PHE A 134 -21.26 -5.90 -13.52
CA PHE A 134 -22.62 -5.81 -14.07
C PHE A 134 -23.28 -7.19 -14.19
N GLY A 135 -24.61 -7.23 -14.09
CA GLY A 135 -25.41 -8.44 -14.24
C GLY A 135 -26.70 -8.44 -13.39
N PRO A 136 -27.48 -9.53 -13.39
CA PRO A 136 -28.64 -9.68 -12.50
C PRO A 136 -28.26 -9.68 -11.01
N ASN A 137 -29.27 -9.55 -10.14
CA ASN A 137 -29.09 -9.67 -8.70
C ASN A 137 -28.72 -11.11 -8.32
N GLN A 138 -28.04 -11.28 -7.17
CA GLN A 138 -27.71 -12.59 -6.58
C GLN A 138 -26.73 -13.49 -7.37
N ILE A 139 -26.02 -12.96 -8.38
CA ILE A 139 -24.95 -13.69 -9.09
C ILE A 139 -23.56 -13.55 -8.44
N GLY A 140 -23.50 -13.23 -7.15
CA GLY A 140 -22.24 -13.16 -6.42
C GLY A 140 -21.34 -11.93 -6.70
N LYS A 141 -21.84 -10.86 -7.33
CA LYS A 141 -21.01 -9.65 -7.61
C LYS A 141 -20.39 -9.01 -6.37
N SER A 142 -21.20 -8.76 -5.35
CA SER A 142 -20.71 -8.22 -4.07
C SER A 142 -19.78 -9.22 -3.39
N THR A 143 -20.06 -10.52 -3.50
CA THR A 143 -19.20 -11.59 -2.99
C THR A 143 -17.83 -11.57 -3.65
N THR A 144 -17.76 -11.48 -4.98
CA THR A 144 -16.51 -11.36 -5.74
C THR A 144 -15.72 -10.11 -5.35
N PHE A 145 -16.40 -8.96 -5.20
CA PHE A 145 -15.75 -7.74 -4.73
C PHE A 145 -15.16 -7.91 -3.32
N ASN A 146 -15.93 -8.45 -2.39
CA ASN A 146 -15.49 -8.68 -1.01
C ASN A 146 -14.34 -9.69 -0.94
N ALA A 147 -14.36 -10.74 -1.76
CA ALA A 147 -13.26 -11.70 -1.89
C ALA A 147 -11.96 -11.02 -2.34
N ILE A 148 -12.03 -10.13 -3.34
CA ILE A 148 -10.88 -9.34 -3.80
C ILE A 148 -10.38 -8.42 -2.70
N ALA A 149 -11.27 -7.67 -2.06
CA ALA A 149 -10.93 -6.75 -0.98
C ALA A 149 -10.23 -7.47 0.19
N LYS A 150 -10.77 -8.64 0.58
CA LYS A 150 -10.20 -9.48 1.63
C LYS A 150 -8.84 -10.05 1.24
N ALA A 151 -8.67 -10.53 0.01
CA ALA A 151 -7.38 -11.01 -0.46
C ALA A 151 -6.30 -9.91 -0.45
N ILE A 152 -6.65 -8.69 -0.87
CA ILE A 152 -5.77 -7.51 -0.80
C ILE A 152 -5.40 -7.20 0.65
N ALA A 153 -6.38 -7.22 1.57
CA ALA A 153 -6.15 -6.98 2.99
C ALA A 153 -5.18 -8.01 3.59
N LEU A 154 -5.48 -9.31 3.44
CA LEU A 154 -4.64 -10.41 3.92
C LEU A 154 -3.23 -10.38 3.29
N TYR A 155 -3.13 -9.97 2.03
CA TYR A 155 -1.83 -9.83 1.37
C TYR A 155 -1.01 -8.69 1.97
N SER A 156 -1.67 -7.56 2.29
CA SER A 156 -1.06 -6.37 2.90
C SER A 156 -0.64 -6.56 4.36
N GLU A 157 -1.21 -7.55 5.06
CA GLU A 157 -0.86 -7.82 6.46
C GLU A 157 0.59 -8.27 6.63
N LYS A 158 1.23 -8.86 5.63
CA LYS A 158 2.65 -9.22 5.80
C LYS A 158 3.53 -8.02 5.48
N ILE A 159 4.38 -7.62 6.43
CA ILE A 159 5.35 -6.52 6.27
C ILE A 159 6.22 -6.72 5.03
N GLU A 160 6.61 -7.97 4.72
CA GLU A 160 7.36 -8.33 3.51
C GLU A 160 6.65 -7.87 2.22
N ASN A 161 5.33 -7.78 2.21
CA ASN A 161 4.53 -7.37 1.07
C ASN A 161 4.17 -5.87 1.10
N GLY A 162 4.45 -5.17 2.20
CA GLY A 162 4.00 -3.81 2.43
C GLY A 162 4.58 -2.77 1.47
N PHE A 163 3.83 -1.68 1.27
CA PHE A 163 4.37 -0.48 0.65
C PHE A 163 5.11 0.38 1.68
N PHE A 164 6.23 0.95 1.24
CA PHE A 164 6.98 1.93 2.01
C PHE A 164 6.63 3.35 1.55
N GLY A 165 6.54 4.28 2.49
CA GLY A 165 6.26 5.68 2.22
C GLY A 165 7.28 6.63 2.83
N VAL A 166 7.39 7.83 2.25
CA VAL A 166 8.17 8.94 2.82
C VAL A 166 7.32 9.63 3.90
N PRO A 167 7.79 9.70 5.16
CA PRO A 167 7.12 10.49 6.18
C PRO A 167 7.40 11.97 5.98
N LEU A 168 6.34 12.78 6.10
CA LEU A 168 6.40 14.23 6.20
C LEU A 168 6.61 14.62 7.66
N PHE A 169 7.55 15.52 7.91
CA PHE A 169 7.79 16.09 9.24
C PHE A 169 7.20 17.49 9.25
N ILE A 170 6.05 17.67 9.90
CA ILE A 170 5.57 19.02 10.16
C ILE A 170 6.44 19.58 11.28
N LEU A 171 7.44 20.37 10.90
CA LEU A 171 8.17 21.16 11.85
C LEU A 171 7.19 22.20 12.39
N ASN A 172 6.88 22.09 13.67
CA ASN A 172 6.20 23.14 14.39
C ASN A 172 7.20 24.31 14.50
N ARG A 173 7.43 25.05 13.40
CA ARG A 173 7.98 26.39 13.50
C ARG A 173 6.91 27.14 14.27
N SER A 174 7.14 27.24 15.58
CA SER A 174 6.44 28.10 16.54
C SER A 174 5.41 28.95 15.83
N MET A 175 4.12 28.58 15.95
CA MET A 175 3.01 29.46 15.64
C MET A 175 3.11 30.70 16.55
N LYS A 176 4.06 31.59 16.26
CA LYS A 176 4.07 32.96 16.75
C LYS A 176 3.03 33.67 15.90
N SER A 177 1.84 33.76 16.50
CA SER A 177 0.77 34.71 16.17
C SER A 177 0.30 34.74 14.72
N MET A 178 -0.52 33.77 14.32
CA MET A 178 -1.70 34.09 13.52
C MET A 178 -2.89 34.02 14.48
N GLY A 179 -3.51 35.18 14.69
CA GLY A 179 -4.23 35.55 15.90
C GLY A 179 -5.35 34.60 16.32
N PHE A 180 -5.29 34.17 17.57
CA PHE A 180 -6.42 34.09 18.49
C PHE A 180 -5.91 34.47 19.87
N GLY A 181 -6.55 35.49 20.46
CA GLY A 181 -6.11 36.11 21.70
C GLY A 181 -6.35 35.24 22.94
N ASN A 182 -5.60 35.62 23.96
CA ASN A 182 -5.75 35.39 25.39
C ASN A 182 -5.20 34.11 26.05
N GLU A 183 -4.04 34.35 26.65
CA GLU A 183 -3.72 34.20 28.09
C GLU A 183 -3.12 32.87 28.59
N ASN A 184 -1.82 32.99 28.89
CA ASN A 184 -1.10 32.36 29.98
C ASN A 184 -1.20 30.83 30.11
N LYS A 185 -0.31 30.15 29.39
CA LYS A 185 0.45 29.04 29.97
C LYS A 185 1.88 29.05 29.41
N SER A 186 2.82 29.31 30.30
CA SER A 186 4.24 29.07 30.11
C SER A 186 4.48 27.58 29.80
N LEU A 187 4.46 27.23 28.52
CA LEU A 187 5.04 25.98 28.03
C LEU A 187 6.51 26.25 27.74
N GLN A 188 7.31 26.25 28.80
CA GLN A 188 8.71 25.83 28.69
C GLN A 188 8.69 24.34 28.38
N ASP A 189 8.67 23.98 27.11
CA ASP A 189 9.18 22.70 26.62
C ASP A 189 9.74 22.91 25.23
N ASN A 190 11.06 23.09 25.19
CA ASN A 190 11.87 23.19 23.97
C ASN A 190 12.06 21.82 23.30
N GLU A 191 11.05 20.97 23.27
CA GLU A 191 11.04 19.80 22.40
C GLU A 191 10.28 20.20 21.13
N LYS A 192 11.03 20.35 20.03
CA LYS A 192 10.46 20.42 18.67
C LYS A 192 9.64 19.13 18.43
N HIS A 193 8.37 19.13 18.83
CA HIS A 193 7.44 18.06 18.54
C HIS A 193 7.15 18.08 17.04
N SER A 194 7.97 17.36 16.27
CA SER A 194 7.70 17.15 14.85
C SER A 194 6.58 16.14 14.70
N ILE A 195 5.43 16.57 14.18
CA ILE A 195 4.32 15.66 13.88
C ILE A 195 4.69 14.93 12.58
N LYS A 196 4.76 13.60 12.65
CA LYS A 196 5.02 12.74 11.49
C LYS A 196 3.72 12.43 10.77
N VAL A 197 3.51 13.07 9.61
CA VAL A 197 2.35 12.85 8.74
C VAL A 197 2.75 11.98 7.56
N THR A 198 1.86 11.11 7.08
CA THR A 198 2.14 10.34 5.86
C THR A 198 1.99 11.24 4.63
N CYS A 199 2.84 11.07 3.62
CA CYS A 199 2.66 11.77 2.35
C CYS A 199 1.24 11.53 1.77
N PRO A 200 0.43 12.58 1.54
CA PRO A 200 -0.93 12.41 1.02
C PRO A 200 -0.94 11.85 -0.41
N ALA A 201 0.09 12.19 -1.20
CA ALA A 201 0.29 11.68 -2.55
C ALA A 201 0.93 10.27 -2.59
N LYS A 202 1.18 9.66 -1.42
CA LYS A 202 1.84 8.35 -1.27
C LYS A 202 3.10 8.21 -2.13
N CYS A 203 3.95 9.24 -2.10
CA CYS A 203 5.17 9.28 -2.90
C CYS A 203 6.06 8.05 -2.67
N HIS A 204 6.54 7.46 -3.76
CA HIS A 204 7.46 6.34 -3.68
C HIS A 204 8.80 6.80 -3.08
N PRO A 205 9.38 6.07 -2.10
CA PRO A 205 10.60 6.52 -1.43
C PRO A 205 11.82 6.68 -2.36
N LEU A 206 11.92 5.90 -3.43
CA LEU A 206 13.01 6.05 -4.41
C LEU A 206 12.99 7.39 -5.16
N TRP A 207 11.90 8.16 -5.11
CA TRP A 207 11.85 9.46 -5.75
C TRP A 207 12.71 10.52 -5.06
N VAL A 208 13.30 10.20 -3.91
CA VAL A 208 14.39 10.98 -3.30
C VAL A 208 15.63 11.03 -4.21
N TYR A 209 15.84 10.01 -5.05
CA TYR A 209 16.91 10.04 -6.06
C TYR A 209 16.50 10.79 -7.33
N PRO A 210 17.41 11.54 -7.96
CA PRO A 210 17.25 12.01 -9.33
C PRO A 210 16.97 10.84 -10.29
N SER A 211 16.20 11.10 -11.35
CA SER A 211 15.72 10.06 -12.29
C SER A 211 16.87 9.21 -12.86
N ASP A 212 17.98 9.83 -13.29
CA ASP A 212 19.10 9.10 -13.88
C ASP A 212 19.81 8.15 -12.89
N ALA A 213 20.01 8.60 -11.65
CA ALA A 213 20.62 7.79 -10.60
C ALA A 213 19.69 6.62 -10.22
N ARG A 214 18.39 6.91 -10.08
CA ARG A 214 17.35 5.92 -9.78
C ARG A 214 17.29 4.83 -10.84
N ARG A 215 17.28 5.19 -12.13
CA ARG A 215 17.29 4.22 -13.24
C ARG A 215 18.50 3.29 -13.20
N LYS A 216 19.69 3.83 -12.93
CA LYS A 216 20.92 3.04 -12.83
C LYS A 216 20.86 2.04 -11.67
N LEU A 217 20.38 2.48 -10.50
CA LEU A 217 20.20 1.61 -9.33
C LEU A 217 19.21 0.48 -9.61
N ILE A 218 18.02 0.83 -10.10
CA ILE A 218 16.97 -0.13 -10.42
C ILE A 218 17.44 -1.13 -11.47
N LYS A 219 18.11 -0.67 -12.53
CA LYS A 219 18.67 -1.55 -13.56
C LYS A 219 19.65 -2.57 -12.98
N ASN A 220 20.41 -2.21 -11.96
CA ASN A 220 21.32 -3.13 -11.29
C ASN A 220 20.57 -4.18 -10.46
N TRP A 221 19.55 -3.79 -9.70
CA TRP A 221 18.74 -4.72 -8.91
C TRP A 221 17.94 -5.69 -9.78
N LEU A 222 17.47 -5.24 -10.94
CA LEU A 222 16.66 -6.07 -11.85
C LEU A 222 17.47 -7.00 -12.75
N LYS A 223 18.81 -7.07 -12.63
CA LYS A 223 19.64 -7.98 -13.44
C LYS A 223 19.20 -9.43 -13.30
N ASP A 224 18.83 -9.84 -12.10
CA ASP A 224 18.39 -11.20 -11.78
C ASP A 224 16.87 -11.41 -11.96
N CYS A 225 16.15 -10.38 -12.42
CA CYS A 225 14.70 -10.39 -12.64
C CYS A 225 14.35 -9.83 -14.03
N PRO A 226 14.85 -10.42 -15.12
CA PRO A 226 14.72 -9.86 -16.48
C PRO A 226 13.27 -9.80 -16.99
N ASP A 227 12.37 -10.61 -16.42
CA ASP A 227 10.96 -10.69 -16.75
C ASP A 227 10.09 -9.71 -15.94
N PHE A 228 10.64 -9.06 -14.91
CA PHE A 228 9.91 -8.07 -14.13
C PHE A 228 9.79 -6.74 -14.90
N LYS A 229 8.57 -6.42 -15.32
CA LYS A 229 8.24 -5.14 -15.94
C LYS A 229 8.06 -4.07 -14.85
N ILE A 230 9.04 -3.19 -14.68
CA ILE A 230 8.89 -2.09 -13.72
C ILE A 230 7.91 -1.02 -14.23
N SER A 231 7.08 -0.49 -13.33
CA SER A 231 6.15 0.59 -13.67
C SER A 231 6.85 1.91 -13.98
N GLN A 232 6.29 2.67 -14.93
CA GLN A 232 6.71 4.06 -15.19
C GLN A 232 6.50 4.96 -13.97
N TYR A 233 5.51 4.66 -13.11
CA TYR A 233 5.29 5.36 -11.85
C TYR A 233 6.56 5.36 -10.98
N VAL A 234 7.20 4.20 -10.77
CA VAL A 234 8.42 4.12 -9.96
C VAL A 234 9.62 4.76 -10.69
N LEU A 235 9.73 4.55 -12.00
CA LEU A 235 10.86 5.05 -12.79
C LEU A 235 10.86 6.56 -12.99
N GLU A 236 9.73 7.15 -13.37
CA GLU A 236 9.60 8.54 -13.81
C GLU A 236 9.00 9.47 -12.76
N GLY A 237 8.38 8.91 -11.72
CA GLY A 237 7.71 9.70 -10.71
C GLY A 237 8.65 10.63 -9.95
N GLN A 238 8.04 11.63 -9.33
CA GLN A 238 8.71 12.68 -8.58
C GLN A 238 8.03 12.87 -7.24
N LEU A 239 8.80 13.34 -6.25
CA LEU A 239 8.22 13.73 -4.98
C LEU A 239 7.15 14.80 -5.20
N CYS A 240 6.06 14.72 -4.46
CA CYS A 240 5.10 15.82 -4.43
C CYS A 240 5.76 17.04 -3.79
N ARG A 241 5.23 18.24 -4.09
CA ARG A 241 5.75 19.51 -3.57
C ARG A 241 5.97 19.51 -2.06
N SER A 242 5.05 18.90 -1.30
CA SER A 242 5.16 18.80 0.16
C SER A 242 6.33 17.91 0.61
N CYS A 243 6.57 16.79 -0.08
CA CYS A 243 7.69 15.91 0.23
C CYS A 243 9.02 16.55 -0.15
N GLU A 244 9.09 17.20 -1.31
CA GLU A 244 10.28 17.90 -1.79
C GLU A 244 10.71 19.00 -0.81
N GLU A 245 9.77 19.86 -0.42
CA GLU A 245 10.03 20.93 0.56
C GLU A 245 10.46 20.35 1.92
N ASN A 246 9.82 19.27 2.37
CA ASN A 246 10.21 18.63 3.63
C ASN A 246 11.64 18.09 3.60
N LEU A 247 12.03 17.48 2.48
CA LEU A 247 13.36 16.95 2.27
C LEU A 247 14.39 18.09 2.27
N ARG A 248 14.07 19.19 1.58
CA ARG A 248 14.90 20.40 1.53
C ARG A 248 15.14 20.99 2.92
N LEU A 249 14.08 21.21 3.70
CA LEU A 249 14.17 21.77 5.05
C LEU A 249 15.06 20.91 5.96
N LYS A 250 14.98 19.58 5.85
CA LYS A 250 15.86 18.67 6.60
C LYS A 250 17.33 18.75 6.20
N PHE A 251 17.62 18.99 4.94
CA PHE A 251 18.99 19.21 4.49
C PHE A 251 19.53 20.56 4.96
N GLU A 252 18.69 21.59 5.02
CA GLU A 252 19.05 22.91 5.56
C GLU A 252 19.31 22.85 7.07
N GLU A 253 18.44 22.21 7.86
CA GLU A 253 18.67 22.01 9.32
C GLU A 253 20.00 21.29 9.60
N LYS A 254 20.34 20.26 8.82
CA LYS A 254 21.62 19.54 8.97
C LYS A 254 22.85 20.41 8.72
N LYS A 255 22.75 21.39 7.80
CA LYS A 255 23.84 22.33 7.53
C LYS A 255 24.02 23.31 8.70
N GLU A 256 22.93 23.74 9.32
CA GLU A 256 22.95 24.63 10.48
C GLU A 256 23.50 23.95 11.75
N THR A 257 23.28 22.63 11.92
CA THR A 257 23.81 21.87 13.07
C THR A 257 25.29 21.47 12.93
N HIS A 258 25.89 21.64 11.76
CA HIS A 258 27.32 21.47 11.53
C HIS A 258 27.93 22.75 10.94
N PRO A 259 27.98 23.86 11.71
CA PRO A 259 28.74 25.02 11.29
C PRO A 259 30.22 24.68 11.48
N HIS A 260 30.97 24.59 10.39
CA HIS A 260 32.43 24.54 10.38
C HIS A 260 33.09 23.45 11.24
N GLY A 261 33.50 22.35 10.59
CA GLY A 261 34.71 21.67 11.05
C GLY A 261 35.89 22.59 10.78
N ASP A 262 36.45 23.16 11.84
CA ASP A 262 37.77 23.80 11.84
C ASP A 262 38.86 22.76 11.55
N GLY A 263 39.80 23.10 10.66
CA GLY A 263 41.08 22.38 10.46
C GLY A 263 41.30 21.85 9.05
#